data_AF-A0A421CL40-F1
#
_entry.id   AF-A0A421CL40-F1
#
_cell.length_a   1.000
_cell.length_b   1.000
_cell.length_c   1.000
_cell.angle_alpha   90.00
_cell.angle_beta   90.00
_cell.angle_gamma   90.00
#
_symmetry.space_group_name_H-M   'P 1'
#
loop_
_entity.id
_entity.type
_entity.pdbx_description
1 polymer ?
#
loop_
_entity_poly.entity_id
_entity_poly.type
_entity_poly.pdbx_seq_one_letter_code
_entity_poly.pdbx_strand_id
1 'polypeptide(L)'
;MAIEYMNDSNLVHEDHLHPEVILWVNFSEESKKEFLDKIKKQDKDLAQDINDHLSQFKIEEEIVPVNLPLDVDTEEEFDNFLYFLGELAEIADLKAYSVITEVSLADEESEKEGSEDLYNFPAIFSEEKEGSCYLTVFDWDLKEMEEYSGKFEKNEKEIEGLRFPFFQS
;
A
#
# COMPACT_ATOMS: atom_id res chain seq x y z
N MET A 1 4.43 9.42 11.23
CA MET A 1 4.95 8.24 10.50
C MET A 1 4.36 8.14 9.09
N ALA A 2 3.08 7.78 8.88
CA ALA A 2 2.51 7.69 7.51
C ALA A 2 2.39 9.04 6.78
N ILE A 3 1.88 10.08 7.46
CA ILE A 3 1.76 11.44 6.90
C ILE A 3 3.13 12.09 6.60
N GLU A 4 4.12 11.87 7.47
CA GLU A 4 5.49 12.35 7.24
C GLU A 4 6.11 11.64 6.03
N TYR A 5 5.89 10.33 5.90
CA TYR A 5 6.32 9.56 4.73
C TYR A 5 5.69 10.09 3.43
N MET A 6 4.37 10.32 3.38
CA MET A 6 3.70 10.84 2.18
C MET A 6 4.19 12.23 1.76
N ASN A 7 4.53 13.09 2.73
CA ASN A 7 5.08 14.43 2.45
C ASN A 7 6.54 14.39 1.97
N ASP A 8 7.39 13.54 2.57
CA ASP A 8 8.82 13.49 2.26
C ASP A 8 9.15 12.69 0.97
N SER A 9 8.22 11.85 0.51
CA SER A 9 8.42 10.93 -0.63
C SER A 9 7.97 11.47 -1.99
N ASN A 10 7.43 12.70 -2.07
CA ASN A 10 6.75 13.24 -3.27
C ASN A 10 5.57 12.39 -3.75
N LEU A 11 4.93 11.58 -2.89
CA LEU A 11 3.82 10.72 -3.29
C LEU A 11 2.53 11.47 -3.64
N VAL A 12 2.39 12.70 -3.16
CA VAL A 12 1.21 13.53 -3.36
C VAL A 12 1.62 14.81 -4.06
N HIS A 13 1.05 15.03 -5.24
CA HIS A 13 1.12 16.29 -5.98
C HIS A 13 -0.22 17.02 -5.89
N GLU A 14 -0.26 18.32 -6.25
CA GLU A 14 -1.49 19.14 -6.19
C GLU A 14 -2.65 18.57 -7.03
N ASP A 15 -2.38 17.62 -7.93
CA ASP A 15 -3.34 17.05 -8.89
C ASP A 15 -3.40 15.51 -8.96
N HIS A 16 -2.51 14.76 -8.31
CA HIS A 16 -2.55 13.29 -8.30
C HIS A 16 -1.67 12.66 -7.21
N LEU A 17 -2.02 11.42 -6.82
CA LEU A 17 -1.23 10.56 -5.95
C LEU A 17 -0.56 9.44 -6.75
N HIS A 18 0.72 9.18 -6.48
CA HIS A 18 1.41 8.00 -6.99
C HIS A 18 1.13 6.81 -6.07
N PRO A 19 0.41 5.77 -6.54
CA PRO A 19 0.01 4.70 -5.65
C PRO A 19 1.21 3.82 -5.28
N GLU A 20 1.21 3.36 -4.02
CA GLU A 20 2.27 2.54 -3.46
C GLU A 20 1.70 1.44 -2.58
N VAL A 21 2.44 0.33 -2.52
CA VAL A 21 2.19 -0.76 -1.59
C VAL A 21 3.34 -0.82 -0.61
N ILE A 22 3.02 -0.80 0.68
CA ILE A 22 3.99 -0.97 1.75
C ILE A 22 3.79 -2.36 2.34
N LEU A 23 4.83 -3.19 2.30
CA LEU A 23 4.86 -4.46 3.00
C LEU A 23 5.54 -4.25 4.36
N TRP A 24 4.85 -4.59 5.44
CA TRP A 24 5.40 -4.57 6.79
C TRP A 24 5.89 -5.97 7.14
N VAL A 25 7.22 -6.16 7.13
CA VAL A 25 7.83 -7.48 7.13
C VAL A 25 8.85 -7.64 8.24
N ASN A 26 8.92 -8.84 8.81
CA ASN A 26 10.12 -9.27 9.52
C ASN A 26 10.99 -10.11 8.58
N PHE A 27 12.30 -9.90 8.68
CA PHE A 27 13.28 -10.61 7.87
C PHE A 27 14.20 -11.44 8.76
N SER A 28 14.69 -12.55 8.19
CA SER A 28 15.98 -13.12 8.55
C SER A 28 17.02 -12.65 7.54
N GLU A 29 18.30 -12.84 7.83
CA GLU A 29 19.36 -12.58 6.83
C GLU A 29 19.16 -13.38 5.53
N GLU A 30 18.62 -14.61 5.64
CA GLU A 30 18.32 -15.45 4.47
C GLU A 30 17.14 -14.91 3.66
N SER A 31 16.02 -14.60 4.31
CA SER A 31 14.84 -14.09 3.60
C SER A 31 15.08 -12.70 3.02
N LYS A 32 15.86 -11.83 3.70
CA LYS A 32 16.29 -10.54 3.13
C LYS A 32 17.01 -10.74 1.80
N LYS A 33 17.97 -11.67 1.76
CA LYS A 33 18.75 -11.93 0.55
C LYS A 33 17.86 -12.44 -0.59
N GLU A 34 17.00 -13.42 -0.31
CA GLU A 34 16.10 -13.98 -1.31
C GLU A 34 15.09 -12.94 -1.82
N PHE A 35 14.57 -12.09 -0.93
CA PHE A 35 13.64 -11.01 -1.23
C PHE A 35 14.29 -9.99 -2.18
N LEU A 36 15.51 -9.53 -1.87
CA LEU A 36 16.27 -8.63 -2.73
C LEU A 36 16.63 -9.27 -4.08
N ASP A 37 17.02 -10.55 -4.09
CA ASP A 37 17.29 -11.28 -5.33
C ASP A 37 16.03 -11.45 -6.20
N LYS A 38 14.84 -11.50 -5.58
CA LYS A 38 13.55 -11.54 -6.29
C LYS A 38 13.23 -10.20 -6.94
N ILE A 39 13.33 -9.08 -6.20
CA ILE A 39 13.11 -7.73 -6.73
C ILE A 39 14.09 -7.44 -7.86
N LYS A 40 15.38 -7.76 -7.66
CA LYS A 40 16.45 -7.50 -8.63
C LYS A 40 16.24 -8.13 -10.01
N LYS A 41 15.44 -9.20 -10.10
CA LYS A 41 15.09 -9.83 -11.38
C LYS A 41 14.13 -8.99 -12.20
N GLN A 42 13.33 -8.16 -11.54
CA GLN A 42 12.40 -7.23 -12.19
C GLN A 42 13.03 -5.85 -12.32
N ASP A 43 13.52 -5.31 -11.19
CA ASP A 43 14.11 -3.99 -11.11
C ASP A 43 15.36 -4.02 -10.22
N LYS A 44 16.52 -3.79 -10.84
CA LYS A 44 17.81 -3.81 -10.16
C LYS A 44 18.04 -2.55 -9.32
N ASP A 45 17.52 -1.41 -9.77
CA ASP A 45 17.74 -0.13 -9.11
C ASP A 45 16.83 -0.06 -7.88
N LEU A 46 15.56 -0.47 -7.99
CA LEU A 46 14.66 -0.63 -6.84
C LEU A 46 15.22 -1.61 -5.80
N ALA A 47 15.81 -2.73 -6.22
CA ALA A 47 16.45 -3.66 -5.29
C ALA A 47 17.63 -3.04 -4.53
N GLN A 48 18.38 -2.14 -5.18
CA GLN A 48 19.48 -1.42 -4.54
C GLN A 48 18.93 -0.41 -3.52
N ASP A 49 17.91 0.36 -3.89
CA ASP A 49 17.28 1.35 -3.02
C ASP A 49 16.68 0.69 -1.77
N ILE A 50 15.96 -0.43 -1.96
CA ILE A 50 15.42 -1.21 -0.84
C ILE A 50 16.56 -1.76 0.03
N ASN A 51 17.65 -2.27 -0.56
CA ASN A 51 18.78 -2.77 0.23
C ASN A 51 19.41 -1.66 1.09
N ASP A 52 19.57 -0.46 0.52
CA ASP A 52 20.14 0.69 1.22
C ASP A 52 19.21 1.17 2.34
N HIS A 53 17.90 1.18 2.11
CA HIS A 53 16.89 1.42 3.15
C HIS A 53 16.99 0.38 4.28
N LEU A 54 16.97 -0.91 3.92
CA LEU A 54 17.05 -2.03 4.88
C LEU A 54 18.37 -2.06 5.68
N SER A 55 19.42 -1.41 5.20
CA SER A 55 20.70 -1.31 5.94
C SER A 55 20.61 -0.43 7.19
N GLN A 56 19.55 0.39 7.31
CA GLN A 56 19.31 1.29 8.43
C GLN A 56 18.63 0.60 9.63
N PHE A 57 18.08 -0.60 9.41
CA PHE A 57 17.30 -1.34 10.39
C PHE A 57 18.07 -2.51 10.97
N LYS A 58 17.65 -2.96 12.14
CA LYS A 58 18.07 -4.25 12.68
C LYS A 58 17.10 -5.33 12.22
N ILE A 59 17.41 -5.88 11.06
CA ILE A 59 16.56 -6.78 10.24
C ILE A 59 15.91 -7.93 11.02
N GLU A 60 16.60 -8.51 12.01
CA GLU A 60 16.07 -9.63 12.82
C GLU A 60 15.28 -9.20 14.07
N GLU A 61 15.29 -7.92 14.44
CA GLU A 61 14.65 -7.39 15.65
C GLU A 61 13.41 -6.54 15.35
N GLU A 62 13.25 -6.09 14.10
CA GLU A 62 12.32 -5.02 13.73
C GLU A 62 11.38 -5.45 12.59
N ILE A 63 10.13 -4.96 12.66
CA ILE A 63 9.22 -4.97 11.51
C ILE A 63 9.61 -3.77 10.66
N VAL A 64 10.02 -4.02 9.42
CA VAL A 64 10.49 -2.99 8.51
C VAL A 64 9.45 -2.75 7.41
N PRO A 65 9.19 -1.48 7.04
CA PRO A 65 8.41 -1.17 5.85
C PRO A 65 9.25 -1.40 4.59
N VAL A 66 8.65 -1.97 3.56
CA VAL A 66 9.22 -2.05 2.22
C VAL A 66 8.22 -1.45 1.24
N ASN A 67 8.61 -0.37 0.58
CA ASN A 67 7.74 0.40 -0.28
C ASN A 67 7.95 -0.02 -1.73
N LEU A 68 6.85 -0.31 -2.42
CA LEU A 68 6.82 -0.81 -3.79
C LEU A 68 5.87 0.08 -4.60
N PRO A 69 6.38 0.81 -5.61
CA PRO A 69 5.53 1.58 -6.52
C PRO A 69 4.52 0.69 -7.22
N LEU A 70 3.26 1.13 -7.26
CA LEU A 70 2.20 0.51 -8.05
C LEU A 70 2.11 1.23 -9.41
N ASP A 71 3.08 1.00 -10.28
CA ASP A 71 3.13 1.58 -11.64
C ASP A 71 2.63 0.54 -12.65
N VAL A 72 1.32 0.53 -12.90
CA VAL A 72 0.65 -0.43 -13.80
C VAL A 72 -0.34 0.32 -14.70
N ASP A 73 -0.29 0.03 -16.00
CA ASP A 73 -1.16 0.66 -17.01
C ASP A 73 -2.33 -0.26 -17.43
N THR A 74 -2.21 -1.56 -17.14
CA THR A 74 -3.14 -2.59 -17.61
C THR A 74 -3.53 -3.58 -16.50
N GLU A 75 -4.69 -4.22 -16.67
CA GLU A 75 -5.16 -5.29 -15.77
C GLU A 75 -4.17 -6.47 -15.73
N GLU A 76 -3.55 -6.81 -16.86
CA GLU A 76 -2.51 -7.87 -16.92
C GLU A 76 -1.27 -7.49 -16.10
N GLU A 77 -0.82 -6.24 -16.15
CA GLU A 77 0.29 -5.75 -15.32
C GLU A 77 -0.07 -5.74 -13.84
N PHE A 78 -1.30 -5.36 -13.51
CA PHE A 78 -1.80 -5.42 -12.13
C PHE A 78 -1.83 -6.85 -11.59
N ASP A 79 -2.34 -7.81 -12.35
CA ASP A 79 -2.34 -9.23 -11.97
C ASP A 79 -0.92 -9.77 -11.77
N ASN A 80 0.01 -9.40 -12.66
CA ASN A 80 1.43 -9.76 -12.54
C ASN A 80 2.08 -9.13 -11.30
N PHE A 81 1.71 -7.88 -10.98
CA PHE A 81 2.19 -7.21 -9.79
C PHE A 81 1.64 -7.87 -8.50
N LEU A 82 0.36 -8.24 -8.47
CA LEU A 82 -0.22 -9.00 -7.36
C LEU A 82 0.46 -10.36 -7.17
N TYR A 83 0.75 -11.07 -8.26
CA TYR A 83 1.51 -12.31 -8.21
C TYR A 83 2.91 -12.09 -7.63
N PHE A 84 3.61 -11.05 -8.09
CA PHE A 84 4.92 -10.68 -7.57
C PHE A 84 4.89 -10.34 -6.07
N LEU A 85 3.92 -9.56 -5.62
CA LEU A 85 3.76 -9.26 -4.20
C LEU A 85 3.47 -10.52 -3.38
N GLY A 86 2.68 -11.46 -3.92
CA GLY A 86 2.44 -12.75 -3.29
C GLY A 86 3.74 -13.54 -3.08
N GLU A 87 4.60 -13.60 -4.10
CA GLU A 87 5.91 -14.27 -3.98
C GLU A 87 6.82 -13.59 -2.94
N LEU A 88 6.80 -12.25 -2.85
CA LEU A 88 7.54 -11.51 -1.83
C LEU A 88 7.02 -11.80 -0.41
N ALA A 89 5.69 -11.88 -0.25
CA ALA A 89 5.03 -12.20 1.01
C ALA A 89 5.27 -13.66 1.47
N GLU A 90 5.60 -14.58 0.55
CA GLU A 90 6.00 -15.95 0.89
C GLU A 90 7.47 -16.04 1.36
N ILE A 91 8.34 -15.15 0.85
CA ILE A 91 9.77 -15.12 1.21
C ILE A 91 9.98 -14.54 2.61
N ALA A 92 9.28 -13.45 2.93
CA ALA A 92 9.42 -12.73 4.20
C ALA A 92 8.25 -13.00 5.16
N ASP A 93 8.44 -12.78 6.47
CA ASP A 93 7.33 -12.91 7.42
C ASP A 93 6.49 -11.62 7.39
N LEU A 94 5.54 -11.58 6.45
CA LEU A 94 4.60 -10.48 6.31
C LEU A 94 3.70 -10.38 7.54
N LYS A 95 3.67 -9.19 8.15
CA LYS A 95 2.87 -8.82 9.32
C LYS A 95 1.66 -7.98 8.98
N ALA A 96 1.80 -7.09 8.00
CA ALA A 96 0.73 -6.28 7.49
C ALA A 96 1.09 -5.79 6.07
N TYR A 97 0.13 -5.26 5.36
CA TYR A 97 0.39 -4.41 4.19
C TYR A 97 -0.41 -3.12 4.31
N SER A 98 0.08 -2.08 3.66
CA SER A 98 -0.66 -0.85 3.42
C SER A 98 -0.71 -0.57 1.92
N VAL A 99 -1.82 -0.01 1.46
CA VAL A 99 -1.97 0.50 0.10
C VAL A 99 -2.24 2.00 0.21
N ILE A 100 -1.35 2.78 -0.37
CA ILE A 100 -1.51 4.21 -0.56
C ILE A 100 -2.12 4.39 -1.94
N THR A 101 -3.34 4.91 -1.99
CA THR A 101 -4.12 5.05 -3.23
C THR A 101 -5.10 6.20 -3.12
N GLU A 102 -5.76 6.53 -4.22
CA GLU A 102 -6.95 7.36 -4.21
C GLU A 102 -8.21 6.50 -4.04
N VAL A 103 -9.20 7.00 -3.30
CA VAL A 103 -10.54 6.41 -3.18
C VAL A 103 -11.60 7.40 -3.62
N SER A 104 -12.59 6.92 -4.36
CA SER A 104 -13.77 7.71 -4.70
C SER A 104 -14.79 7.63 -3.56
N LEU A 105 -15.15 8.78 -3.00
CA LEU A 105 -16.22 8.86 -2.02
C LEU A 105 -17.53 9.12 -2.75
N ALA A 106 -18.48 8.18 -2.66
CA ALA A 106 -19.82 8.39 -3.17
C ALA A 106 -20.55 9.36 -2.23
N ASP A 107 -20.72 10.60 -2.66
CA ASP A 107 -21.60 11.54 -1.96
C ASP A 107 -23.04 11.29 -2.44
N GLU A 108 -24.04 11.19 -1.56
CA GLU A 108 -25.44 10.91 -1.95
C GLU A 108 -25.98 11.96 -2.95
N GLU A 109 -25.35 13.14 -3.06
CA GLU A 109 -25.67 14.17 -4.06
C GLU A 109 -25.02 13.93 -5.44
N SER A 110 -23.90 13.19 -5.50
CA SER A 110 -23.15 12.88 -6.73
C SER A 110 -23.83 11.81 -7.60
N GLU A 111 -24.81 11.08 -7.05
CA GLU A 111 -25.69 10.18 -7.81
C GLU A 111 -26.74 10.93 -8.65
N LYS A 112 -26.86 12.27 -8.48
CA LYS A 112 -27.72 13.10 -9.34
C LYS A 112 -27.00 13.38 -10.67
N GLU A 113 -27.30 12.54 -11.66
CA GLU A 113 -27.02 12.70 -13.10
C GLU A 113 -26.25 13.97 -13.50
N GLY A 114 -24.93 13.84 -13.72
CA GLY A 114 -24.15 14.79 -14.52
C GLY A 114 -23.14 15.69 -13.79
N SER A 115 -22.79 15.42 -12.53
CA SER A 115 -21.56 15.99 -11.96
C SER A 115 -20.35 15.18 -12.45
N GLU A 116 -19.52 15.77 -13.31
CA GLU A 116 -18.27 15.20 -13.83
C GLU A 116 -17.17 15.07 -12.77
N ASP A 117 -17.43 15.46 -11.52
CA ASP A 117 -16.44 15.53 -10.45
C ASP A 117 -16.62 14.36 -9.47
N LEU A 118 -16.25 13.14 -9.87
CA LEU A 118 -15.88 12.11 -8.89
C LEU A 118 -14.61 12.61 -8.19
N TYR A 119 -14.75 13.19 -7.01
CA TYR A 119 -13.60 13.62 -6.22
C TYR A 119 -12.93 12.38 -5.63
N ASN A 120 -11.73 12.11 -6.12
CA ASN A 120 -10.82 11.15 -5.55
C ASN A 120 -10.09 11.80 -4.37
N PHE A 121 -9.93 11.02 -3.30
CA PHE A 121 -9.25 11.46 -2.08
C PHE A 121 -8.08 10.53 -1.78
N PRO A 122 -6.91 11.07 -1.39
CA PRO A 122 -5.82 10.26 -0.89
C PRO A 122 -6.27 9.40 0.28
N ALA A 123 -5.85 8.14 0.28
CA ALA A 123 -6.18 7.20 1.33
C ALA A 123 -5.04 6.22 1.58
N ILE A 124 -4.98 5.75 2.82
CA ILE A 124 -4.15 4.63 3.23
C ILE A 124 -5.08 3.55 3.74
N PHE A 125 -5.13 2.45 3.01
CA PHE A 125 -5.69 1.20 3.51
C PHE A 125 -4.59 0.38 4.17
N SER A 126 -4.90 -0.36 5.23
CA SER A 126 -3.99 -1.32 5.84
C SER A 126 -4.73 -2.55 6.32
N GLU A 127 -4.13 -3.73 6.14
CA GLU A 127 -4.62 -4.98 6.71
C GLU A 127 -3.47 -5.68 7.44
N GLU A 128 -3.72 -6.05 8.69
CA GLU A 128 -2.82 -6.85 9.53
C GLU A 128 -3.03 -8.34 9.26
N LYS A 129 -2.00 -9.16 9.52
CA LYS A 129 -2.06 -10.62 9.42
C LYS A 129 -3.15 -11.23 10.30
N GLU A 130 -3.38 -10.64 11.47
CA GLU A 130 -4.45 -11.01 12.40
C GLU A 130 -5.85 -10.63 11.88
N GLY A 131 -5.90 -9.77 10.86
CA GLY A 131 -7.11 -9.46 10.13
C GLY A 131 -7.78 -8.14 10.44
N SER A 132 -7.15 -7.28 11.23
CA SER A 132 -7.63 -5.91 11.42
C SER A 132 -7.47 -5.13 10.12
N CYS A 133 -8.55 -4.54 9.62
CA CYS A 133 -8.51 -3.62 8.48
C CYS A 133 -8.70 -2.18 8.96
N TYR A 134 -7.87 -1.27 8.47
CA TYR A 134 -7.96 0.16 8.74
C TYR A 134 -7.92 0.94 7.43
N LEU A 135 -8.77 1.95 7.31
CA LEU A 135 -8.75 2.91 6.22
C LEU A 135 -8.63 4.31 6.83
N THR A 136 -7.72 5.10 6.31
CA THR A 136 -7.63 6.53 6.63
C THR A 136 -7.72 7.31 5.34
N VAL A 137 -8.71 8.19 5.24
CA VAL A 137 -8.94 9.05 4.07
C VAL A 137 -8.54 10.47 4.44
N PHE A 138 -7.91 11.16 3.50
CA PHE A 138 -7.40 12.52 3.69
C PHE A 138 -8.02 13.48 2.68
N ASP A 139 -8.14 14.75 3.07
CA ASP A 139 -8.25 15.83 2.10
C ASP A 139 -6.91 16.05 1.38
N TRP A 140 -6.90 16.88 0.34
CA TRP A 140 -5.68 17.24 -0.40
C TRP A 140 -4.69 18.10 0.40
N ASP A 141 -5.09 18.60 1.58
CA ASP A 141 -4.18 19.21 2.58
C ASP A 141 -3.59 18.15 3.54
N LEU A 142 -3.83 16.86 3.29
CA LEU A 142 -3.43 15.72 4.13
C LEU A 142 -4.00 15.75 5.56
N LYS A 143 -5.16 16.39 5.75
CA LYS A 143 -5.94 16.29 6.99
C LYS A 143 -6.87 15.11 6.90
N GLU A 144 -6.87 14.30 7.96
CA GLU A 144 -7.76 13.14 8.06
C GLU A 144 -9.22 13.57 8.00
N MET A 145 -9.99 12.89 7.15
CA MET A 145 -11.43 12.98 7.07
C MET A 145 -12.02 11.88 7.97
N GLU A 146 -12.24 12.22 9.25
CA GLU A 146 -12.63 11.27 10.30
C GLU A 146 -13.92 10.48 9.96
N GLU A 147 -14.84 11.06 9.19
CA GLU A 147 -16.11 10.42 8.84
C GLU A 147 -15.98 9.26 7.84
N TYR A 148 -14.89 9.23 7.06
CA TYR A 148 -14.58 8.18 6.10
C TYR A 148 -13.42 7.27 6.57
N SER A 149 -12.87 7.57 7.75
CA SER A 149 -11.71 6.89 8.33
C SER A 149 -12.14 5.99 9.48
N GLY A 150 -11.46 4.86 9.66
CA GLY A 150 -11.73 3.98 10.78
C GLY A 150 -11.27 2.54 10.60
N LYS A 151 -11.80 1.69 11.49
CA LYS A 151 -11.61 0.25 11.46
C LYS A 151 -12.78 -0.40 10.72
N PHE A 152 -12.45 -1.36 9.87
CA PHE A 152 -13.41 -2.09 9.04
C PHE A 152 -13.28 -3.60 9.31
N GLU A 153 -14.39 -4.32 9.17
CA GLU A 153 -14.38 -5.78 9.11
C GLU A 153 -13.98 -6.25 7.69
N LYS A 154 -13.26 -7.37 7.59
CA LYS A 154 -12.68 -7.88 6.33
C LYS A 154 -13.65 -7.98 5.15
N ASN A 155 -14.93 -8.20 5.43
CA ASN A 155 -15.96 -8.49 4.42
C ASN A 155 -16.87 -7.29 4.14
N GLU A 156 -16.51 -6.11 4.63
CA GLU A 156 -17.19 -4.86 4.29
C GLU A 156 -16.91 -4.50 2.82
N LYS A 157 -17.95 -4.05 2.12
CA LYS A 157 -17.89 -3.79 0.67
C LYS A 157 -17.04 -2.55 0.37
N GLU A 158 -17.01 -1.64 1.31
CA GLU A 158 -16.32 -0.35 1.30
C GLU A 158 -14.81 -0.53 1.13
N ILE A 159 -14.24 -1.64 1.63
CA ILE A 159 -12.81 -1.94 1.53
C ILE A 159 -12.49 -3.10 0.57
N GLU A 160 -13.49 -3.76 -0.02
CA GLU A 160 -13.28 -4.98 -0.82
C GLU A 160 -12.27 -4.77 -1.97
N GLY A 161 -12.36 -3.63 -2.66
CA GLY A 161 -11.45 -3.27 -3.75
C GLY A 161 -10.04 -2.86 -3.32
N LEU A 162 -9.81 -2.63 -2.02
CA LEU A 162 -8.51 -2.24 -1.47
C LEU A 162 -7.73 -3.43 -0.91
N ARG A 163 -8.38 -4.61 -0.82
CA ARG A 163 -7.80 -5.78 -0.20
C ARG A 163 -7.01 -6.64 -1.18
N PHE A 164 -5.80 -7.00 -0.77
CA PHE A 164 -4.94 -7.93 -1.48
C PHE A 164 -5.03 -9.35 -0.89
N PRO A 165 -4.78 -10.39 -1.70
CA PRO A 165 -5.04 -11.78 -1.32
C PRO A 165 -3.97 -12.39 -0.39
N PHE A 166 -3.29 -11.61 0.46
CA PHE A 166 -2.24 -12.14 1.35
C PHE A 166 -2.77 -12.89 2.57
N PHE A 167 -3.87 -12.41 3.17
CA PHE A 167 -4.39 -12.91 4.45
C PHE A 167 -5.76 -13.57 4.31
N GLN A 168 -5.94 -14.33 3.22
CA GLN A 168 -7.13 -15.14 3.00
C GLN A 168 -7.18 -16.32 3.98
N SER A 169 -7.74 -16.06 5.16
CA SER A 169 -8.12 -17.03 6.19
C SER A 169 -9.54 -16.77 6.64
#